data_AF-A0A7J8ND19-F1
#
_entry.id   AF-A0A7J8ND19-F1
#
_cell.length_a   1.000
_cell.length_b   1.000
_cell.length_c   1.000
_cell.angle_alpha   90.00
_cell.angle_beta   90.00
_cell.angle_gamma   90.00
#
_symmetry.space_group_name_H-M   'P 1'
#
loop_
_entity.id
_entity.type
_entity.pdbx_description
1 polymer ?
#
loop_
_entity_poly.entity_id
_entity_poly.type
_entity_poly.pdbx_seq_one_letter_code
_entity_poly.pdbx_strand_id
1 'polypeptide(L)'
;MGVYAVAICLFFSLSVVLCLRIPNLSSDIEKDTILLSVCHPGNQPNPRTLRSDQLTVLINGYSESRIPLLQSIAASYSASPVVSSVLVLWGNPSTSPLTLSQLAYNLSVSSLGNAAISLVPQPSSSLNSRFLPRSSIGTRAVLVCDDDVEVDLKTVEFAFRMWKGNPDRLIGIFVRSHDID
;
A
#
# COMPACT_ATOMS: atom_id res chain seq x y z
N MET A 1 70.59 -11.78 -6.96
CA MET A 1 69.34 -11.20 -7.54
C MET A 1 68.95 -12.10 -8.70
N GLY A 2 67.78 -12.74 -8.80
CA GLY A 2 66.57 -12.74 -8.00
C GLY A 2 66.01 -14.16 -7.86
N VAL A 3 65.03 -14.26 -6.97
CA VAL A 3 64.42 -15.49 -6.45
C VAL A 3 63.41 -16.04 -7.46
N TYR A 4 63.51 -17.32 -7.83
CA TYR A 4 62.45 -18.00 -8.57
C TYR A 4 61.33 -18.38 -7.60
N ALA A 5 60.14 -17.82 -7.79
CA ALA A 5 58.94 -18.25 -7.08
C ALA A 5 58.34 -19.47 -7.80
N VAL A 6 58.38 -20.63 -7.15
CA VAL A 6 57.63 -21.83 -7.56
C VAL A 6 56.27 -21.76 -6.86
N ALA A 7 55.21 -21.43 -7.61
CA ALA A 7 53.84 -21.51 -7.12
C ALA A 7 53.37 -22.97 -7.20
N ILE A 8 53.32 -23.63 -6.05
CA ILE A 8 52.73 -24.96 -5.91
C ILE A 8 51.20 -24.81 -5.92
N CYS A 9 50.56 -25.17 -7.03
CA CYS A 9 49.12 -25.40 -7.08
C CYS A 9 48.80 -26.75 -6.42
N LEU A 10 48.30 -26.74 -5.19
CA LEU A 10 47.63 -27.90 -4.60
C LEU A 10 46.12 -27.77 -4.83
N PHE A 11 45.63 -28.52 -5.82
CA PHE A 11 44.22 -28.83 -5.98
C PHE A 11 43.81 -29.73 -4.81
N PHE A 12 43.16 -29.15 -3.79
CA PHE A 12 42.30 -29.93 -2.90
C PHE A 12 40.86 -29.78 -3.38
N SER A 13 40.38 -30.81 -4.05
CA SER A 13 38.98 -31.02 -4.36
C SER A 13 38.20 -31.16 -3.05
N LEU A 14 37.56 -30.08 -2.63
CA LEU A 14 36.38 -30.18 -1.78
C LEU A 14 35.20 -29.80 -2.65
N SER A 15 34.47 -30.82 -3.12
CA SER A 15 33.20 -30.66 -3.80
C SER A 15 32.19 -30.05 -2.82
N VAL A 16 32.25 -28.73 -2.63
CA VAL A 16 31.11 -27.97 -2.13
C VAL A 16 30.13 -27.94 -3.29
N VAL A 17 29.19 -28.88 -3.27
CA VAL A 17 27.94 -28.75 -4.03
C VAL A 17 27.29 -27.48 -3.49
N LEU A 18 27.59 -26.36 -4.15
CA LEU A 18 26.79 -25.15 -4.05
C LEU A 18 25.46 -25.51 -4.71
N CYS A 19 24.58 -26.14 -3.91
CA CYS A 19 23.16 -26.13 -4.21
C CYS A 19 22.79 -24.65 -4.35
N LEU A 20 22.66 -24.18 -5.60
CA LEU A 20 21.83 -23.05 -5.95
C LEU A 20 20.43 -23.42 -5.48
N ARG A 21 20.15 -23.19 -4.19
CA ARG A 21 18.80 -23.12 -3.67
C ARG A 21 18.13 -22.01 -4.47
N ILE A 22 17.18 -22.41 -5.29
CA ILE A 22 16.18 -21.51 -5.86
C ILE A 22 15.62 -20.69 -4.68
N PRO A 23 15.83 -19.36 -4.60
CA PRO A 23 15.43 -18.61 -3.42
C PRO A 23 13.92 -18.34 -3.35
N ASN A 24 13.14 -18.75 -4.35
CA ASN A 24 11.73 -18.36 -4.43
C ASN A 24 10.81 -19.09 -3.44
N LEU A 25 11.17 -20.26 -2.89
CA LEU A 25 10.24 -20.97 -2.01
C LEU A 25 10.22 -20.42 -0.56
N SER A 26 11.32 -19.84 -0.07
CA SER A 26 11.39 -19.33 1.30
C SER A 26 10.71 -17.99 1.48
N SER A 27 10.83 -17.09 0.49
CA SER A 27 10.21 -15.77 0.53
C SER A 27 8.69 -15.82 0.43
N ASP A 28 8.16 -16.79 -0.32
CA ASP A 28 6.73 -16.92 -0.54
C ASP A 28 6.04 -17.51 0.69
N ILE A 29 6.65 -18.50 1.36
CA ILE A 29 6.17 -19.03 2.65
C ILE A 29 6.17 -17.94 3.74
N GLU A 30 7.21 -17.09 3.78
CA GLU A 30 7.29 -15.99 4.75
C GLU A 30 6.22 -14.91 4.49
N LYS A 31 5.97 -14.57 3.22
CA LYS A 31 4.89 -13.65 2.82
C LYS A 31 3.51 -14.20 3.13
N ASP A 32 3.26 -15.48 2.85
CA ASP A 32 1.98 -16.13 3.14
C ASP A 32 1.73 -16.21 4.65
N THR A 33 2.77 -16.48 5.43
CA THR A 33 2.71 -16.47 6.91
C THR A 33 2.39 -15.06 7.44
N ILE A 34 3.00 -14.02 6.88
CA ILE A 34 2.71 -12.62 7.24
C ILE A 34 1.27 -12.27 6.84
N LEU A 35 0.82 -12.62 5.64
CA LEU A 35 -0.54 -12.32 5.17
C LEU A 35 -1.60 -13.01 6.03
N LEU A 36 -1.38 -14.29 6.39
CA LEU A 36 -2.20 -15.06 7.32
C LEU A 36 -2.24 -14.42 8.72
N SER A 37 -1.12 -13.85 9.17
CA SER A 37 -1.06 -13.14 10.45
C SER A 37 -1.84 -11.82 10.44
N VAL A 38 -1.78 -11.04 9.36
CA VAL A 38 -2.46 -9.73 9.28
C VAL A 38 -3.98 -9.90 9.21
N CYS A 39 -4.45 -10.92 8.50
CA CYS A 39 -5.87 -11.22 8.37
C CYS A 39 -6.47 -11.97 9.57
N HIS A 40 -5.66 -12.27 10.61
CA HIS A 40 -6.12 -13.01 11.77
C HIS A 40 -7.24 -12.24 12.50
N PRO A 41 -8.37 -12.89 12.87
CA PRO A 41 -9.51 -12.19 13.49
C PRO A 41 -9.14 -11.41 14.77
N GLY A 42 -8.18 -11.90 15.55
CA GLY A 42 -7.68 -11.22 16.75
C GLY A 42 -6.94 -9.90 16.48
N ASN A 43 -6.50 -9.67 15.24
CA ASN A 43 -5.80 -8.44 14.82
C ASN A 43 -6.75 -7.40 14.20
N GLN A 44 -8.05 -7.73 14.06
CA GLN A 44 -9.02 -6.80 13.50
C GLN A 44 -9.44 -5.75 14.54
N PRO A 45 -9.59 -4.48 14.13
CA PRO A 45 -10.06 -3.44 15.03
C PRO A 45 -11.49 -3.73 15.49
N ASN A 46 -11.78 -3.41 16.75
CA ASN A 46 -13.14 -3.54 17.27
C ASN A 46 -14.07 -2.56 16.51
N PRO A 47 -15.13 -3.03 15.83
CA PRO A 47 -16.01 -2.16 15.05
C PRO A 47 -16.70 -1.05 15.87
N ARG A 48 -16.78 -1.21 17.20
CA ARG A 48 -17.37 -0.23 18.12
C ARG A 48 -16.42 0.92 18.46
N THR A 49 -15.11 0.74 18.29
CA THR A 49 -14.11 1.79 18.53
C THR A 49 -13.84 2.64 17.29
N LEU A 50 -14.29 2.18 16.12
CA LEU A 50 -14.15 2.90 14.85
C LEU A 50 -15.17 4.03 14.76
N ARG A 51 -14.72 5.21 14.34
CA ARG A 51 -15.60 6.36 14.13
C ARG A 51 -16.44 6.19 12.86
N SER A 52 -17.64 6.75 12.86
CA SER A 52 -18.65 6.61 11.79
C SER A 52 -19.00 7.92 11.07
N ASP A 53 -18.46 9.03 11.55
CA ASP A 53 -18.73 10.39 11.08
C ASP A 53 -17.76 10.85 9.98
N GLN A 54 -16.63 10.15 9.81
CA GLN A 54 -15.64 10.35 8.76
C GLN A 54 -15.18 9.01 8.14
N LEU A 55 -14.52 9.09 6.99
CA LEU A 55 -13.93 7.96 6.26
C LEU A 55 -12.41 8.07 6.15
N THR A 56 -11.73 6.94 5.93
CA THR A 56 -10.31 6.92 5.54
C THR A 56 -10.20 6.72 4.03
N VAL A 57 -9.34 7.48 3.36
CA VAL A 57 -9.04 7.31 1.93
C VAL A 57 -7.81 6.43 1.77
N LEU A 58 -7.90 5.41 0.92
CA LEU A 58 -6.79 4.58 0.47
C LEU A 58 -6.53 4.85 -1.01
N ILE A 59 -5.35 5.37 -1.33
CA ILE A 59 -4.92 5.60 -2.71
C ILE A 59 -3.87 4.57 -3.08
N ASN A 60 -4.11 3.78 -4.12
CA ASN A 60 -3.12 2.85 -4.65
C ASN A 60 -2.16 3.60 -5.59
N GLY A 61 -0.89 3.75 -5.17
CA GLY A 61 0.18 4.34 -5.97
C GLY A 61 1.18 3.30 -6.49
N TYR A 62 1.74 3.52 -7.69
CA TYR A 62 2.73 2.59 -8.26
C TYR A 62 3.82 3.27 -9.12
N SER A 63 3.43 4.10 -10.07
CA SER A 63 4.38 4.68 -11.03
C SER A 63 5.00 5.96 -10.50
N GLU A 64 6.34 6.06 -10.49
CA GLU A 64 7.06 7.29 -10.12
C GLU A 64 6.67 8.47 -11.02
N SER A 65 6.33 8.21 -12.30
CA SER A 65 5.88 9.25 -13.22
C SER A 65 4.55 9.89 -12.83
N ARG A 66 3.72 9.22 -12.01
CA ARG A 66 2.42 9.72 -11.53
C ARG A 66 2.49 10.38 -10.16
N ILE A 67 3.67 10.44 -9.53
CA ILE A 67 3.84 11.07 -8.20
C ILE A 67 3.22 12.48 -8.13
N PRO A 68 3.43 13.39 -9.10
CA PRO A 68 2.82 14.73 -9.03
C PRO A 68 1.29 14.69 -9.01
N LEU A 69 0.67 13.81 -9.81
CA LEU A 69 -0.79 13.65 -9.86
C LEU A 69 -1.32 13.03 -8.57
N LEU A 70 -0.69 11.95 -8.11
CA LEU A 70 -1.00 11.30 -6.83
C LEU A 70 -0.99 12.31 -5.67
N GLN A 71 0.03 13.17 -5.58
CA GLN A 71 0.13 14.18 -4.53
C GLN A 71 -1.02 15.19 -4.60
N SER A 72 -1.38 15.64 -5.81
CA SER A 72 -2.54 16.52 -6.03
C SER A 72 -3.84 15.87 -5.57
N ILE A 73 -4.08 14.61 -5.96
CA ILE A 73 -5.28 13.85 -5.58
C ILE A 73 -5.33 13.67 -4.06
N ALA A 74 -4.22 13.28 -3.42
CA ALA A 74 -4.15 13.10 -1.98
C ALA A 74 -4.41 14.41 -1.22
N ALA A 75 -3.83 15.51 -1.67
CA ALA A 75 -4.06 16.85 -1.13
C ALA A 75 -5.53 17.28 -1.27
N SER A 76 -6.13 17.07 -2.45
CA SER A 76 -7.55 17.34 -2.72
C SER A 76 -8.46 16.61 -1.73
N TYR A 77 -8.29 15.29 -1.57
CA TYR A 77 -9.08 14.51 -0.60
C TYR A 77 -8.86 14.95 0.85
N SER A 78 -7.64 15.35 1.23
CA SER A 78 -7.35 15.81 2.59
C SER A 78 -8.09 17.09 3.00
N ALA A 79 -8.57 17.87 2.02
CA ALA A 79 -9.35 19.09 2.25
C ALA A 79 -10.79 18.81 2.70
N SER A 80 -11.31 17.59 2.46
CA SER A 80 -12.71 17.29 2.72
C SER A 80 -13.00 17.08 4.21
N PRO A 81 -14.07 17.70 4.77
CA PRO A 81 -14.42 17.54 6.17
C PRO A 81 -14.91 16.13 6.53
N VAL A 82 -15.29 15.31 5.55
CA VAL A 82 -15.69 13.92 5.79
C VAL A 82 -14.52 12.94 5.78
N VAL A 83 -13.30 13.40 5.49
CA VAL A 83 -12.09 12.57 5.48
C VAL A 83 -11.35 12.69 6.81
N SER A 84 -11.05 11.55 7.44
CA SER A 84 -10.27 11.48 8.69
C SER A 84 -8.77 11.35 8.42
N SER A 85 -8.38 10.65 7.35
CA SER A 85 -7.00 10.41 6.97
C SER A 85 -6.91 9.94 5.52
N VAL A 86 -5.77 10.17 4.88
CA VAL A 86 -5.43 9.67 3.54
C VAL A 86 -4.18 8.78 3.67
N LEU A 87 -4.27 7.53 3.24
CA LEU A 87 -3.15 6.60 3.18
C LEU A 87 -2.82 6.30 1.72
N VAL A 88 -1.61 6.64 1.32
CA VAL A 88 -1.06 6.29 0.01
C VAL A 88 -0.36 4.94 0.12
N LEU A 89 -0.93 3.91 -0.47
CA LEU A 89 -0.36 2.57 -0.53
C LEU A 89 0.59 2.49 -1.73
N TRP A 90 1.90 2.55 -1.48
CA TRP A 90 2.89 2.52 -2.56
C TRP A 90 3.27 1.09 -2.93
N GLY A 91 2.75 0.60 -4.04
CA GLY A 91 2.87 -0.77 -4.52
C GLY A 91 4.11 -1.08 -5.35
N ASN A 92 5.04 -0.15 -5.53
CA ASN A 92 6.26 -0.41 -6.31
C ASN A 92 7.46 -0.65 -5.39
N PRO A 93 7.84 -1.92 -5.12
CA PRO A 93 8.95 -2.25 -4.24
C PRO A 93 10.33 -1.92 -4.85
N SER A 94 10.39 -1.61 -6.15
CA SER A 94 11.63 -1.22 -6.83
C SER A 94 11.92 0.29 -6.73
N THR A 95 10.98 1.10 -6.24
CA THR A 95 11.20 2.53 -6.04
C THR A 95 12.27 2.77 -4.99
N SER A 96 13.19 3.70 -5.28
CA SER A 96 14.34 3.94 -4.42
C SER A 96 13.92 4.45 -3.02
N PRO A 97 14.63 4.07 -1.94
CA PRO A 97 14.35 4.59 -0.59
C PRO A 97 14.40 6.12 -0.50
N LEU A 98 15.24 6.77 -1.31
CA LEU A 98 15.33 8.23 -1.40
C LEU A 98 14.04 8.82 -1.99
N THR A 99 13.54 8.26 -3.09
CA THR A 99 12.27 8.66 -3.70
C THR A 99 11.11 8.47 -2.72
N LEU A 100 11.07 7.34 -2.00
CA LEU A 100 10.03 7.08 -0.99
C LEU A 100 10.08 8.07 0.17
N SER A 101 11.28 8.39 0.65
CA SER A 101 11.46 9.36 1.74
C SER A 101 11.01 10.76 1.33
N GLN A 102 11.36 11.18 0.11
CA GLN A 102 10.91 12.46 -0.44
C GLN A 102 9.39 12.49 -0.64
N LEU A 103 8.82 11.41 -1.18
CA LEU A 103 7.38 11.30 -1.36
C LEU A 103 6.64 11.34 -0.01
N ALA A 104 7.13 10.62 1.00
CA ALA A 104 6.55 10.63 2.34
C ALA A 104 6.57 12.02 2.97
N TYR A 105 7.71 12.72 2.87
CA TYR A 105 7.84 14.10 3.34
C TYR A 105 6.87 15.04 2.60
N ASN A 106 6.84 14.97 1.27
CA ASN A 106 5.97 15.85 0.51
C ASN A 106 4.50 15.62 0.84
N LEU A 107 4.06 14.36 0.93
CA LEU A 107 2.69 14.02 1.30
C LEU A 107 2.34 14.54 2.69
N SER A 108 3.23 14.40 3.68
CA SER A 108 2.96 14.84 5.06
C SER A 108 2.75 16.34 5.20
N VAL A 109 3.35 17.15 4.32
CA VAL A 109 3.19 18.62 4.30
C VAL A 109 2.17 19.11 3.27
N SER A 110 1.57 18.22 2.46
CA SER A 110 0.62 18.59 1.39
C SER A 110 -0.85 18.59 1.85
N SER A 111 -1.13 18.33 3.14
CA SER A 111 -2.50 18.36 3.64
C SER A 111 -3.11 19.76 3.48
N LEU A 112 -4.31 19.82 2.92
CA LEU A 112 -5.11 21.04 2.76
C LEU A 112 -6.22 21.18 3.81
N GLY A 113 -6.35 20.20 4.71
CA GLY A 113 -7.34 20.18 5.77
C GLY A 113 -6.84 19.47 7.03
N ASN A 114 -7.78 18.94 7.81
CA ASN A 114 -7.47 18.26 9.08
C ASN A 114 -6.98 16.82 8.89
N ALA A 115 -7.14 16.24 7.70
CA ALA A 115 -6.80 14.85 7.43
C ALA A 115 -5.31 14.71 7.10
N ALA A 116 -4.56 14.02 7.96
CA ALA A 116 -3.16 13.70 7.66
C ALA A 116 -3.04 12.78 6.44
N ILE A 117 -1.99 13.00 5.64
CA ILE A 117 -1.63 12.17 4.49
C ILE A 117 -0.38 11.37 4.85
N SER A 118 -0.39 10.04 4.68
CA SER A 118 0.72 9.16 5.03
C SER A 118 1.06 8.19 3.91
N LEU A 119 2.36 8.01 3.66
CA LEU A 119 2.87 7.00 2.73
C LEU A 119 3.01 5.65 3.44
N VAL A 120 2.54 4.58 2.80
CA VAL A 120 2.67 3.21 3.27
C VAL A 120 3.31 2.36 2.17
N PRO A 121 4.64 2.20 2.16
CA PRO A 121 5.32 1.30 1.23
C PRO A 121 4.83 -0.14 1.39
N GLN A 122 4.55 -0.82 0.28
CA GLN A 122 4.11 -2.21 0.26
C GLN A 122 5.29 -3.14 -0.07
N PRO A 123 5.35 -4.35 0.51
CA PRO A 123 6.41 -5.31 0.25
C PRO A 123 6.28 -6.01 -1.11
N SER A 124 5.19 -5.77 -1.85
CA SER A 124 4.91 -6.40 -3.15
C SER A 124 4.09 -5.48 -4.06
N SER A 125 4.08 -5.81 -5.35
CA SER A 125 3.23 -5.19 -6.38
C SER A 125 1.79 -5.70 -6.42
N SER A 126 1.36 -6.47 -5.43
CA SER A 126 0.00 -7.01 -5.37
C SER A 126 -1.02 -5.89 -5.16
N LEU A 127 -1.94 -5.74 -6.12
CA LEU A 127 -3.10 -4.84 -6.00
C LEU A 127 -4.01 -5.22 -4.83
N ASN A 128 -3.97 -6.49 -4.39
CA ASN A 128 -4.78 -6.98 -3.28
C ASN A 128 -4.30 -6.45 -1.91
N SER A 129 -3.11 -5.85 -1.83
CA SER A 129 -2.60 -5.26 -0.60
C SER A 129 -3.54 -4.19 -0.01
N ARG A 130 -4.39 -3.57 -0.84
CA ARG A 130 -5.41 -2.60 -0.42
C ARG A 130 -6.53 -3.18 0.45
N PHE A 131 -6.71 -4.50 0.43
CA PHE A 131 -7.73 -5.21 1.22
C PHE A 131 -7.19 -5.74 2.55
N LEU A 132 -5.90 -5.56 2.83
CA LEU A 132 -5.30 -6.03 4.08
C LEU A 132 -5.76 -5.15 5.26
N PRO A 133 -6.11 -5.77 6.41
CA PRO A 133 -6.35 -5.02 7.65
C PRO A 133 -5.20 -4.08 8.01
N ARG A 134 -5.54 -2.91 8.54
CA ARG A 134 -4.59 -1.86 8.92
C ARG A 134 -5.02 -1.20 10.22
N SER A 135 -4.13 -1.22 11.22
CA SER A 135 -4.35 -0.54 12.50
C SER A 135 -4.46 0.98 12.37
N SER A 136 -3.90 1.56 11.30
CA SER A 136 -4.02 2.98 10.99
C SER A 136 -5.39 3.40 10.46
N ILE A 137 -6.29 2.46 10.14
CA ILE A 137 -7.67 2.74 9.75
C ILE A 137 -8.54 2.80 11.02
N GLY A 138 -8.85 4.02 11.45
CA GLY A 138 -9.71 4.30 12.62
C GLY A 138 -11.18 4.55 12.28
N THR A 139 -11.59 4.35 11.02
CA THR A 139 -12.91 4.69 10.50
C THR A 139 -13.68 3.45 10.08
N ARG A 140 -15.02 3.53 10.14
CA ARG A 140 -15.90 2.44 9.65
C ARG A 140 -16.02 2.41 8.13
N ALA A 141 -15.84 3.55 7.48
CA ALA A 141 -15.90 3.68 6.03
C ALA A 141 -14.50 3.86 5.44
N VAL A 142 -14.23 3.18 4.35
CA VAL A 142 -13.00 3.31 3.59
C VAL A 142 -13.34 3.65 2.15
N LEU A 143 -12.80 4.76 1.64
CA LEU A 143 -12.80 5.07 0.21
C LEU A 143 -11.54 4.49 -0.41
N VAL A 144 -11.67 3.64 -1.41
CA VAL A 144 -10.54 3.07 -2.16
C VAL A 144 -10.51 3.67 -3.55
N CYS A 145 -9.37 4.24 -3.95
CA CYS A 145 -9.20 4.86 -5.26
C CYS A 145 -7.79 4.62 -5.84
N ASP A 146 -7.68 4.86 -7.15
CA ASP A 146 -6.43 4.77 -7.90
C ASP A 146 -5.72 6.15 -7.92
N ASP A 147 -4.43 6.16 -8.25
CA ASP A 147 -3.55 7.36 -8.28
C ASP A 147 -3.70 8.22 -9.55
N ASP A 148 -4.66 7.92 -10.42
CA ASP A 148 -4.92 8.62 -11.67
C ASP A 148 -6.39 9.02 -11.88
N VAL A 149 -7.25 8.81 -10.87
CA VAL A 149 -8.65 9.21 -10.90
C VAL A 149 -8.98 10.14 -9.74
N GLU A 150 -9.24 11.40 -10.06
CA GLU A 150 -9.77 12.37 -9.09
C GLU A 150 -11.31 12.40 -9.15
N VAL A 151 -11.95 12.16 -8.01
CA VAL A 151 -13.40 12.32 -7.83
C VAL A 151 -13.64 13.61 -7.06
N ASP A 152 -14.58 14.43 -7.52
CA ASP A 152 -14.86 15.70 -6.86
C ASP A 152 -15.36 15.50 -5.41
N LEU A 153 -15.01 16.44 -4.53
CA LEU A 153 -15.29 16.31 -3.09
C LEU A 153 -16.80 16.24 -2.78
N LYS A 154 -17.65 16.88 -3.58
CA LYS A 154 -19.11 16.84 -3.37
C LYS A 154 -19.65 15.44 -3.67
N THR A 155 -19.13 14.78 -4.70
CA THR A 155 -19.44 13.38 -5.01
C THR A 155 -18.95 12.44 -3.89
N VAL A 156 -17.74 12.66 -3.35
CA VAL A 156 -17.25 11.88 -2.20
C VAL A 156 -18.15 12.04 -0.98
N GLU A 157 -18.52 13.28 -0.64
CA GLU A 157 -19.44 13.58 0.47
C GLU A 157 -20.83 12.95 0.27
N PHE A 158 -21.34 12.99 -0.96
CA PHE A 158 -22.60 12.36 -1.32
C PHE A 158 -22.53 10.83 -1.18
N ALA A 159 -21.50 10.19 -1.73
CA ALA A 159 -21.29 8.75 -1.63
C ALA A 159 -21.16 8.30 -0.17
N PHE A 160 -20.42 9.06 0.66
CA PHE A 160 -20.31 8.79 2.09
C PHE A 160 -21.66 8.90 2.80
N ARG A 161 -22.48 9.89 2.46
CA ARG A 161 -23.85 10.01 3.00
C ARG A 161 -24.71 8.81 2.64
N MET A 162 -24.62 8.30 1.41
CA MET A 162 -25.34 7.10 0.98
C MET A 162 -24.86 5.85 1.71
N TRP A 163 -23.55 5.72 1.91
CA TRP A 163 -22.95 4.63 2.69
C TRP A 163 -23.42 4.66 4.15
N LYS A 164 -23.50 5.84 4.79
CA LYS A 164 -24.00 5.95 6.17
C LYS A 164 -25.41 5.41 6.36
N GLY A 165 -26.28 5.52 5.34
CA GLY A 165 -27.61 4.92 5.36
C GLY A 165 -27.63 3.43 5.01
N ASN A 166 -26.54 2.88 4.47
CA ASN A 166 -26.42 1.52 3.96
C ASN A 166 -25.02 0.92 4.26
N PRO A 167 -24.61 0.83 5.54
CA PRO A 167 -23.22 0.52 5.90
C PRO A 167 -22.74 -0.86 5.44
N ASP A 168 -23.67 -1.78 5.17
CA ASP A 168 -23.41 -3.15 4.69
C ASP A 168 -23.35 -3.24 3.16
N ARG A 169 -23.41 -2.12 2.43
CA ARG A 169 -23.36 -2.08 0.96
C ARG A 169 -22.13 -1.35 0.46
N LEU A 170 -21.59 -1.82 -0.66
CA LEU A 170 -20.60 -1.08 -1.43
C LEU A 170 -21.30 0.07 -2.16
N ILE A 171 -20.75 1.28 -2.02
CA ILE A 171 -21.17 2.47 -2.74
C ILE A 171 -20.03 2.88 -3.68
N GLY A 172 -20.32 3.05 -4.96
CA GLY A 172 -19.32 3.41 -5.95
C GLY A 172 -19.95 4.05 -7.18
N ILE A 173 -19.15 4.82 -7.92
CA ILE A 173 -19.57 5.58 -9.11
C ILE A 173 -19.23 4.88 -10.43
N PHE A 174 -18.39 3.84 -10.40
CA PHE A 174 -18.00 3.05 -11.57
C PHE A 174 -18.69 1.69 -11.53
N VAL A 175 -19.89 1.62 -12.10
CA VAL A 175 -20.67 0.38 -12.14
C VAL A 175 -20.11 -0.57 -13.19
N ARG A 176 -20.13 -1.87 -12.89
CA ARG A 176 -19.82 -2.96 -13.81
C ARG A 176 -20.89 -4.05 -13.62
N SER A 177 -21.16 -4.79 -14.68
CA SER A 177 -22.01 -5.99 -14.67
C SER A 177 -21.25 -7.15 -15.28
N HIS A 178 -21.68 -8.37 -14.95
CA HIS A 178 -21.29 -9.59 -15.64
C HIS A 178 -22.57 -10.24 -16.16
N ASP A 179 -22.47 -10.93 -17.28
CA ASP A 179 -23.53 -11.78 -17.80
C ASP A 179 -22.95 -13.18 -18.02
N ILE A 180 -23.79 -14.20 -17.90
CA ILE A 180 -23.44 -15.56 -18.32
C ILE A 180 -24.00 -15.68 -19.74
N ASP A 181 -23.12 -15.77 -20.72
CA ASP A 181 -23.51 -16.07 -22.11
C ASP A 181 -24.33 -17.39 -22.19
#